data_AF-A0A955XBN6-F1
#
_entry.id   AF-A0A955XBN6-F1
#
_cell.length_a   1.000
_cell.length_b   1.000
_cell.length_c   1.000
_cell.angle_alpha   90.00
_cell.angle_beta   90.00
_cell.angle_gamma   90.00
#
_symmetry.space_group_name_H-M   'P 1'
#
loop_
_entity.id
_entity.type
_entity.pdbx_description
1 polymer ?
#
loop_
_entity_poly.entity_id
_entity_poly.type
_entity_poly.pdbx_seq_one_letter_code
_entity_poly.pdbx_strand_id
1 'polypeptide(L)'
;MAPELKGWLRGTASHDLGVYARLASPGDRVLSEDPTVPVRLGQRPVVLDAFMWRRIEARRPELTAPLYRRVAAGEFDRVILLSDPEAGLRKGWYGQAHFSVALIRAIQARYRLEGEEAGYRVFVPRTRTSTAP
;
A
#
# COMPACT_ATOMS: atom_id res chain seq x y z
N MET A 1 -14.84 9.89 -19.48
CA MET A 1 -14.34 10.19 -18.12
C MET A 1 -14.83 9.09 -17.18
N ALA A 2 -13.93 8.38 -16.50
CA ALA A 2 -14.29 7.26 -15.62
C ALA A 2 -15.17 7.75 -14.45
N PRO A 3 -16.30 7.07 -14.14
CA PRO A 3 -17.21 7.46 -13.06
C PRO A 3 -16.53 7.53 -11.68
N GLU A 4 -15.47 6.74 -11.51
CA GLU A 4 -14.68 6.63 -10.28
C GLU A 4 -13.98 7.96 -9.90
N LEU A 5 -13.70 8.84 -10.86
CA LEU A 5 -13.09 10.16 -10.61
C LEU A 5 -14.06 11.22 -10.04
N LYS A 6 -15.38 11.01 -10.15
CA LYS A 6 -16.38 11.99 -9.67
C LYS A 6 -16.62 11.95 -8.16
N GLY A 7 -16.25 10.85 -7.49
CA GLY A 7 -16.39 10.73 -6.03
C GLY A 7 -15.35 11.56 -5.28
N TRP A 8 -14.12 11.59 -5.78
CA TRP A 8 -12.99 12.31 -5.19
C TRP A 8 -13.17 13.84 -5.18
N LEU A 9 -13.87 14.39 -6.17
CA LEU A 9 -14.08 15.84 -6.31
C LEU A 9 -15.25 16.40 -5.47
N ARG A 10 -16.06 15.55 -4.82
CA ARG A 10 -17.26 15.99 -4.09
C ARG A 10 -17.10 16.14 -2.58
N GLY A 11 -15.87 16.16 -2.04
CA GLY A 11 -15.61 16.67 -0.68
C GLY A 11 -16.45 16.08 0.47
N THR A 12 -16.99 14.86 0.34
CA THR A 12 -17.82 14.22 1.38
C THR A 12 -17.14 13.04 2.08
N ALA A 13 -15.86 12.77 1.81
CA ALA A 13 -15.11 11.77 2.56
C ALA A 13 -14.59 12.38 3.88
N SER A 14 -15.52 12.68 4.80
CA SER A 14 -15.17 12.84 6.21
C SER A 14 -14.62 11.50 6.69
N HIS A 15 -13.29 11.32 6.64
CA HIS A 15 -12.64 10.16 7.23
C HIS A 15 -12.68 10.33 8.73
N ASP A 16 -13.64 9.64 9.36
CA ASP A 16 -13.66 9.41 10.81
C ASP A 16 -12.25 8.99 11.26
N LEU A 17 -11.69 9.70 12.25
CA LEU A 17 -10.37 9.41 12.80
C LEU A 17 -10.27 7.96 13.31
N GLY A 18 -11.38 7.36 13.70
CA GLY A 18 -11.46 5.95 14.11
C GLY A 18 -11.08 4.96 13.02
N VAL A 19 -11.10 5.34 11.74
CA VAL A 19 -10.72 4.44 10.64
C VAL A 19 -9.26 4.02 10.70
N TYR A 20 -8.35 4.96 10.99
CA TYR A 20 -6.91 4.68 10.95
C TYR A 20 -6.49 3.69 12.03
N ALA A 21 -7.14 3.74 13.20
CA ALA A 21 -6.93 2.78 14.28
C ALA A 21 -7.38 1.35 13.93
N ARG A 22 -8.30 1.20 12.96
CA ARG A 22 -8.71 -0.12 12.43
C ARG A 22 -7.77 -0.63 11.34
N LEU A 23 -7.06 0.27 10.66
CA LEU A 23 -6.10 -0.09 9.62
C LEU A 23 -4.78 -0.63 10.18
N ALA A 24 -4.27 0.00 11.24
CA ALA A 24 -3.03 -0.37 11.90
C ALA A 24 -2.93 0.24 13.30
N SER A 25 -2.10 -0.37 14.15
CA SER A 25 -1.74 0.19 15.45
C SER A 25 -0.56 1.16 15.33
N PRO A 26 -0.40 2.16 16.22
CA PRO A 26 0.75 3.07 16.19
C PRO A 26 2.13 2.39 16.27
N GLY A 27 2.20 1.20 16.85
CA GLY A 27 3.42 0.38 16.92
C GLY A 27 3.71 -0.46 15.66
N ASP A 28 2.78 -0.58 14.73
CA ASP A 28 2.97 -1.34 13.49
C ASP A 28 3.91 -0.60 12.54
N ARG A 29 4.81 -1.32 11.85
CA ARG A 29 5.54 -0.77 10.71
C ARG A 29 4.64 -0.78 9.48
N VAL A 30 4.21 0.40 9.03
CA VAL A 30 3.24 0.55 7.94
C VAL A 30 3.89 0.94 6.62
N LEU A 31 3.57 0.20 5.56
CA LEU A 31 3.71 0.67 4.17
C LEU A 31 2.30 0.97 3.63
N SER A 32 2.05 2.19 3.15
CA SER A 32 0.72 2.59 2.65
C SER A 32 0.82 3.29 1.29
N GLU A 33 -0.14 3.03 0.41
CA GLU A 33 -0.36 3.83 -0.81
C GLU A 33 -0.81 5.25 -0.48
N ASP A 34 -1.63 5.41 0.56
CA ASP A 34 -2.04 6.72 1.07
C ASP A 34 -1.09 7.15 2.21
N PRO A 35 -0.28 8.21 2.04
CA PRO A 35 0.65 8.68 3.04
C PRO A 35 -0.03 9.27 4.28
N THR A 36 -1.33 9.61 4.21
CA THR A 36 -2.07 10.13 5.37
C THR A 36 -2.23 9.09 6.46
N VAL A 37 -2.29 7.80 6.10
CA VAL A 37 -2.41 6.69 7.07
C VAL A 37 -1.24 6.67 8.06
N PRO A 38 0.04 6.53 7.64
CA PRO A 38 1.15 6.59 8.60
C PRO A 38 1.25 7.94 9.32
N VAL A 39 0.92 9.06 8.67
CA VAL A 39 0.91 10.39 9.33
C VAL A 39 -0.07 10.43 10.50
N ARG A 40 -1.28 9.89 10.32
CA ARG A 40 -2.31 9.83 11.36
C ARG A 40 -1.94 8.89 12.52
N LEU A 41 -1.06 7.92 12.26
CA LEU A 41 -0.47 7.04 13.28
C LEU A 41 0.77 7.65 13.96
N GLY A 42 1.13 8.91 13.63
CA GLY A 42 2.32 9.56 14.16
C GLY A 42 3.64 9.06 13.55
N GLN A 43 3.56 8.38 12.39
CA GLN A 43 4.70 7.79 11.70
C GLN A 43 5.10 8.60 10.46
N ARG A 44 6.35 8.46 10.03
CA ARG A 44 6.82 9.00 8.75
C ARG A 44 6.43 8.04 7.61
N PRO A 45 5.77 8.51 6.54
CA PRO A 45 5.47 7.67 5.38
C PRO A 45 6.76 7.13 4.73
N VAL A 46 6.76 5.85 4.37
CA VAL A 46 7.86 5.22 3.62
C VAL A 46 7.87 5.69 2.17
N VAL A 47 6.68 5.83 1.58
CA VAL A 47 6.47 6.46 0.28
C VAL A 47 5.50 7.62 0.50
N LEU A 48 5.94 8.84 0.16
CA LEU A 48 5.11 10.04 0.32
C LEU A 48 4.09 10.20 -0.81
N ASP A 49 4.46 9.81 -2.02
CA ASP A 49 3.61 9.96 -3.21
C ASP A 49 3.75 8.70 -4.07
N ALA A 50 2.68 7.89 -4.09
CA ALA A 50 2.63 6.64 -4.85
C ALA A 50 2.64 6.86 -6.37
N PHE A 51 2.24 8.05 -6.85
CA PHE A 51 2.29 8.40 -8.26
C PHE A 51 3.71 8.80 -8.70
N MET A 52 4.38 9.61 -7.89
CA MET A 52 5.78 9.96 -8.13
C MET A 52 6.73 8.77 -7.95
N TRP A 53 6.42 7.83 -7.05
CA TRP A 53 7.17 6.59 -6.87
C TRP A 53 7.45 5.88 -8.19
N ARG A 54 6.43 5.69 -9.02
CA ARG A 54 6.56 5.01 -10.31
C ARG A 54 7.53 5.72 -11.25
N ARG A 55 7.50 7.06 -11.26
CA ARG A 55 8.39 7.86 -12.11
C ARG A 55 9.83 7.77 -11.64
N ILE A 56 10.05 7.73 -10.33
CA ILE A 56 11.38 7.53 -9.74
C ILE A 56 11.89 6.14 -10.10
N GLU A 57 11.07 5.11 -9.89
CA GLU A 57 11.41 3.73 -10.21
C GLU A 57 11.82 3.54 -11.67
N ALA A 58 11.06 4.09 -12.61
CA ALA A 58 11.33 3.95 -14.03
C ALA A 58 12.64 4.63 -14.48
N ARG A 59 13.10 5.65 -13.74
CA ARG A 59 14.29 6.45 -14.11
C ARG A 59 15.52 6.10 -13.29
N ARG A 60 15.32 5.73 -12.02
CA ARG A 60 16.35 5.57 -10.97
C ARG A 60 16.00 4.36 -10.09
N PRO A 61 15.96 3.13 -10.65
CA PRO A 61 15.54 1.93 -9.92
C PRO A 61 16.43 1.62 -8.69
N GLU A 62 17.66 2.10 -8.66
CA GLU A 62 18.55 1.97 -7.51
C GLU A 62 18.03 2.71 -6.26
N LEU A 63 17.25 3.78 -6.45
CA LEU A 63 16.64 4.53 -5.36
C LEU A 63 15.42 3.82 -4.77
N THR A 64 14.77 2.95 -5.55
CA THR A 64 13.57 2.20 -5.12
C THR A 64 13.90 0.79 -4.63
N ALA A 65 15.04 0.23 -5.04
CA ALA A 65 15.52 -1.09 -4.63
C ALA A 65 15.51 -1.34 -3.11
N PRO A 66 15.84 -0.36 -2.23
CA PRO A 66 15.72 -0.56 -0.80
C PRO A 66 14.30 -0.96 -0.36
N LEU A 67 13.25 -0.32 -0.88
CA LEU A 67 11.87 -0.67 -0.51
C LEU A 67 11.54 -2.10 -0.89
N TYR A 68 11.95 -2.54 -2.09
CA TYR A 68 11.77 -3.91 -2.54
C TYR A 68 12.39 -4.93 -1.59
N ARG A 69 13.60 -4.66 -1.08
CA ARG A 69 14.26 -5.54 -0.11
C ARG A 69 13.47 -5.63 1.20
N ARG A 70 12.96 -4.49 1.68
CA ARG A 70 12.14 -4.43 2.90
C ARG A 70 10.82 -5.20 2.75
N VAL A 71 10.15 -5.05 1.60
CA VAL A 71 8.95 -5.83 1.25
C VAL A 71 9.28 -7.32 1.18
N ALA A 72 10.35 -7.70 0.47
CA ALA A 72 10.74 -9.12 0.35
C ALA A 72 11.09 -9.75 1.71
N ALA A 73 11.72 -9.00 2.61
CA ALA A 73 12.01 -9.43 3.97
C ALA A 73 10.75 -9.59 4.84
N GLY A 74 9.60 -9.03 4.41
CA GLY A 74 8.39 -8.97 5.22
C GLY A 74 8.52 -8.01 6.40
N GLU A 75 9.24 -6.90 6.20
CA GLU A 75 9.55 -5.94 7.28
C GLU A 75 8.33 -5.13 7.73
N PHE A 76 7.33 -4.96 6.89
CA PHE A 76 6.10 -4.24 7.30
C PHE A 76 5.15 -5.18 8.02
N ASP A 77 4.57 -4.72 9.13
CA ASP A 77 3.54 -5.46 9.87
C ASP A 77 2.18 -5.28 9.17
N ARG A 78 1.99 -4.12 8.50
CA ARG A 78 0.80 -3.78 7.71
C ARG A 78 1.21 -3.18 6.36
N VAL A 79 0.65 -3.70 5.26
CA VAL A 79 0.70 -3.06 3.94
C VAL A 79 -0.71 -2.66 3.53
N ILE A 80 -0.92 -1.38 3.24
CA ILE A 80 -2.25 -0.79 3.05
C ILE A 80 -2.36 -0.24 1.62
N LEU A 81 -3.31 -0.77 0.85
CA LEU A 81 -3.50 -0.44 -0.57
C LEU A 81 -4.86 0.21 -0.79
N LEU A 82 -4.94 1.18 -1.71
CA LEU A 82 -6.18 1.87 -2.08
C LEU A 82 -7.03 1.05 -3.08
N SER A 83 -6.38 0.21 -3.88
CA SER A 83 -7.05 -0.63 -4.88
C SER A 83 -6.84 -2.11 -4.58
N ASP A 84 -7.74 -2.93 -5.09
CA ASP A 84 -7.53 -4.37 -5.12
C ASP A 84 -6.33 -4.67 -6.03
N PRO A 85 -5.34 -5.45 -5.59
CA PRO A 85 -4.19 -5.79 -6.44
C PRO A 85 -4.58 -6.33 -7.81
N GLU A 86 -5.52 -7.27 -7.88
CA GLU A 86 -5.87 -7.93 -9.14
C GLU A 86 -6.68 -7.00 -10.05
N ALA A 87 -7.70 -6.33 -9.51
CA ALA A 87 -8.50 -5.38 -10.25
C ALA A 87 -7.67 -4.15 -10.66
N GLY A 88 -6.79 -3.66 -9.79
CA GLY A 88 -5.90 -2.53 -10.03
C GLY A 88 -4.85 -2.83 -11.10
N LEU A 89 -4.33 -4.06 -11.14
CA LEU A 89 -3.46 -4.51 -12.24
C LEU A 89 -4.23 -4.52 -13.57
N ARG A 90 -5.45 -5.09 -13.59
CA ARG A 90 -6.28 -5.18 -14.80
C ARG A 90 -6.75 -3.82 -15.32
N LYS A 91 -7.10 -2.90 -14.42
CA LYS A 91 -7.59 -1.54 -14.76
C LYS A 91 -6.47 -0.53 -15.03
N GLY A 92 -5.20 -0.94 -14.92
CA GLY A 92 -4.06 -0.07 -15.19
C GLY A 92 -3.68 0.88 -14.04
N TRP A 93 -4.33 0.81 -12.87
CA TRP A 93 -3.98 1.60 -11.68
C TRP A 93 -2.50 1.44 -11.32
N TYR A 94 -2.06 0.19 -11.17
CA TYR A 94 -0.66 -0.16 -10.90
C TYR A 94 0.20 -0.28 -12.17
N GLY A 95 -0.47 -0.32 -13.33
CA GLY A 95 0.18 -0.31 -14.63
C GLY A 95 0.58 1.08 -15.11
N GLN A 96 0.02 2.15 -14.54
CA GLN A 96 0.14 3.50 -15.12
C GLN A 96 0.28 4.60 -14.08
N ALA A 97 -0.35 4.48 -12.92
CA ALA A 97 -0.57 5.63 -12.04
C ALA A 97 0.07 5.50 -10.64
N HIS A 98 -0.06 4.37 -9.95
CA HIS A 98 0.37 4.23 -8.55
C HIS A 98 1.60 3.33 -8.41
N PHE A 99 1.72 2.60 -7.29
CA PHE A 99 2.71 1.55 -7.12
C PHE A 99 2.79 0.66 -8.36
N SER A 100 4.00 0.29 -8.76
CA SER A 100 4.17 -0.46 -9.99
C SER A 100 3.67 -1.89 -9.87
N VAL A 101 3.43 -2.50 -11.04
CA VAL A 101 3.14 -3.93 -11.16
C VAL A 101 4.16 -4.76 -10.39
N ALA A 102 5.45 -4.43 -10.52
CA ALA A 102 6.54 -5.14 -9.84
C ALA A 102 6.41 -5.07 -8.31
N LEU A 103 6.14 -3.89 -7.75
CA LEU A 103 5.97 -3.72 -6.30
C LEU A 103 4.75 -4.46 -5.79
N ILE A 104 3.62 -4.39 -6.51
CA ILE A 104 2.40 -5.11 -6.15
C ILE A 104 2.62 -6.62 -6.17
N ARG A 105 3.34 -7.14 -7.16
CA ARG A 105 3.70 -8.57 -7.21
C ARG A 105 4.61 -8.96 -6.03
N ALA A 106 5.58 -8.13 -5.67
CA ALA A 106 6.43 -8.37 -4.51
C ALA A 106 5.62 -8.39 -3.19
N ILE A 107 4.65 -7.48 -3.05
CA ILE A 107 3.71 -7.46 -1.93
C ILE A 107 2.89 -8.76 -1.91
N GLN A 108 2.23 -9.12 -3.03
CA GLN A 108 1.40 -10.33 -3.11
C GLN A 108 2.17 -11.63 -2.79
N ALA A 109 3.47 -11.67 -3.13
CA ALA A 109 4.34 -12.80 -2.87
C ALA A 109 4.62 -12.99 -1.36
N ARG A 110 4.83 -11.89 -0.62
CA ARG A 110 5.22 -11.95 0.81
C ARG A 110 4.06 -11.74 1.79
N TYR A 111 3.00 -11.10 1.35
CA TYR A 111 1.86 -10.67 2.15
C TYR A 111 0.56 -11.32 1.66
N ARG A 112 -0.43 -11.42 2.56
CA ARG A 112 -1.79 -11.87 2.26
C ARG A 112 -2.80 -10.81 2.68
N LEU A 113 -3.91 -10.74 1.95
CA LEU A 113 -5.04 -9.88 2.35
C LEU A 113 -5.58 -10.40 3.69
N GLU A 114 -5.73 -9.50 4.65
CA GLU A 114 -6.42 -9.78 5.91
C GLU A 114 -7.88 -9.30 5.84
N GLY A 115 -8.11 -8.12 5.26
CA GLY A 115 -9.45 -7.55 5.16
C GLY A 115 -9.51 -6.25 4.38
N GLU A 116 -10.71 -5.69 4.30
CA GLU A 116 -10.99 -4.38 3.72
C GLU A 116 -11.65 -3.48 4.78
N GLU A 117 -11.15 -2.27 4.93
CA GLU A 117 -11.59 -1.31 5.94
C GLU A 117 -11.73 0.07 5.30
N ALA A 118 -12.97 0.59 5.25
CA ALA A 118 -13.29 1.88 4.65
C ALA A 118 -12.69 2.13 3.25
N GLY A 119 -12.66 1.08 2.41
CA GLY A 119 -12.11 1.12 1.05
C GLY A 119 -10.60 0.87 0.96
N TYR A 120 -9.89 0.77 2.09
CA TYR A 120 -8.50 0.32 2.13
C TYR A 120 -8.43 -1.19 2.22
N ARG A 121 -7.45 -1.79 1.55
CA ARG A 121 -7.13 -3.20 1.67
C ARG A 121 -5.92 -3.38 2.55
N VAL A 122 -6.09 -4.15 3.62
CA VAL A 122 -5.06 -4.37 4.63
C VAL A 122 -4.42 -5.72 4.39
N PHE A 123 -3.11 -5.72 4.18
CA PHE A 123 -2.30 -6.92 3.98
C PHE A 123 -1.37 -7.12 5.17
N VAL A 124 -1.20 -8.38 5.56
CA VAL A 124 -0.30 -8.80 6.65
C VAL A 124 0.72 -9.80 6.12
N PRO A 125 1.90 -9.92 6.76
CA PRO A 125 2.88 -10.93 6.37
C PRO A 125 2.27 -12.33 6.31
N ARG A 126 2.57 -13.08 5.25
CA ARG A 126 2.34 -14.53 5.28
C ARG A 126 3.19 -15.09 6.42
N THR A 127 2.61 -15.89 7.30
CA THR A 127 3.39 -16.66 8.28
C THR A 127 4.42 -17.47 7.51
N ARG A 128 5.71 -17.35 7.85
CA ARG A 128 6.70 -18.31 7.36
C ARG A 128 6.25 -19.66 7.91
N THR A 129 5.92 -20.61 7.05
CA THR A 129 5.88 -22.00 7.47
C THR A 129 7.26 -22.29 8.05
N SER A 130 7.34 -22.43 9.36
CA SER A 130 8.55 -22.88 10.02
C SER A 130 8.74 -24.32 9.62
N THR A 131 9.56 -24.58 8.60
CA THR A 131 10.21 -25.88 8.51
C THR A 131 11.16 -25.92 9.70
N ALA A 132 10.67 -26.48 10.80
CA ALA A 132 11.51 -26.89 11.91
C ALA A 132 12.51 -27.97 11.38
N PRO A 133 13.75 -27.98 11.90
CA PRO A 133 14.77 -28.94 11.49
C PRO A 133 14.37 -30.39 11.75
#